data_AF-A0A946HRM1-F1
#
_entry.id   AF-A0A946HRM1-F1
#
_cell.length_a   1.000
_cell.length_b   1.000
_cell.length_c   1.000
_cell.angle_alpha   90.00
_cell.angle_beta   90.00
_cell.angle_gamma   90.00
#
_symmetry.space_group_name_H-M   'P 1'
#
loop_
_entity.id
_entity.type
_entity.pdbx_description
1 polymer ?
#
loop_
_entity_poly.entity_id
_entity_poly.type
_entity_poly.pdbx_seq_one_letter_code
_entity_poly.pdbx_strand_id
1 'polypeptide(L)'
;MAQGIGYTIGVESQLPAQTIASSDHVSFLNNGVPAIHLFSGLHTDYHRTSDSAAKLDYEGLSEVASWLEEAAMYLGQRAEPLRVTLANAPVVVAPLGSEERGASLGTVPDFAYVGAGVRITGVIPDSAADAVGLRQNDIILSLNGQTVTDLQTYSNLLRTYAIGDVVAIELNRGEENLTVTATLTARR
;
A
#
# COMPACT_ATOMS: atom_id res chain seq x y z
N MET A 1 0.76 15.93 -15.01
CA MET A 1 -0.10 14.75 -14.74
C MET A 1 -0.62 14.23 -16.06
N ALA A 2 -0.68 12.90 -16.23
CA ALA A 2 -1.27 12.29 -17.41
C ALA A 2 -2.78 12.13 -17.21
N GLN A 3 -3.51 13.25 -17.30
CA GLN A 3 -4.96 13.24 -17.21
C GLN A 3 -5.54 12.63 -18.50
N GLY A 4 -6.43 11.64 -18.37
CA GLY A 4 -7.17 11.04 -19.49
C GLY A 4 -6.70 9.66 -19.96
N ILE A 5 -5.56 9.14 -19.49
CA ILE A 5 -5.16 7.74 -19.76
C ILE A 5 -6.14 6.81 -19.04
N GLY A 6 -6.67 5.79 -19.73
CA GLY A 6 -7.69 4.90 -19.18
C GLY A 6 -9.11 5.31 -19.53
N TYR A 7 -9.33 6.57 -19.97
CA TYR A 7 -10.66 7.07 -20.32
C TYR A 7 -11.23 6.38 -21.57
N THR A 8 -10.38 6.11 -22.57
CA THR A 8 -10.81 5.48 -23.83
C THR A 8 -11.15 4.00 -23.63
N ILE A 9 -10.50 3.33 -22.67
CA ILE A 9 -10.66 1.90 -22.40
C ILE A 9 -11.65 1.61 -21.26
N GLY A 10 -12.13 2.64 -20.54
CA GLY A 10 -13.10 2.48 -19.45
C GLY A 10 -12.51 1.92 -18.15
N VAL A 11 -11.19 1.92 -17.98
CA VAL A 11 -10.52 1.46 -16.76
C VAL A 11 -10.39 2.62 -15.78
N GLU A 12 -11.05 2.49 -14.62
CA GLU A 12 -10.96 3.49 -13.56
C GLU A 12 -9.58 3.40 -12.87
N SER A 13 -8.75 4.43 -13.04
CA SER A 13 -7.44 4.52 -12.37
C SER A 13 -7.45 5.63 -11.31
N GLN A 14 -6.99 5.32 -10.11
CA GLN A 14 -6.78 6.31 -9.06
C GLN A 14 -5.30 6.69 -8.97
N LEU A 15 -5.02 7.99 -8.94
CA LEU A 15 -3.68 8.50 -8.70
C LEU A 15 -3.56 8.86 -7.21
N PRO A 16 -2.81 8.09 -6.41
CA PRO A 16 -2.67 8.38 -4.99
C PRO A 16 -1.98 9.73 -4.79
N ALA A 17 -2.47 10.52 -3.83
CA ALA A 17 -1.93 11.84 -3.51
C ALA A 17 -0.49 11.79 -2.97
N GLN A 18 -0.07 10.64 -2.46
CA GLN A 18 1.28 10.38 -1.97
C GLN A 18 1.87 9.18 -2.70
N THR A 19 3.14 9.27 -3.08
CA THR A 19 3.88 8.13 -3.64
C THR A 19 4.17 7.14 -2.52
N ILE A 20 3.81 5.88 -2.72
CA ILE A 20 4.16 4.81 -1.79
C ILE A 20 5.64 4.49 -2.01
N ALA A 21 6.48 4.86 -1.04
CA ALA A 21 7.93 4.67 -1.09
C ALA A 21 8.33 3.21 -0.79
N SER A 22 7.81 2.24 -1.56
CA SER A 22 8.00 0.81 -1.25
C SER A 22 8.35 -0.08 -2.45
N SER A 23 8.74 0.50 -3.59
CA SER A 23 9.13 -0.26 -4.78
C SER A 23 10.26 0.45 -5.55
N ASP A 24 10.75 -0.17 -6.61
CA ASP A 24 11.91 0.24 -7.40
C ASP A 24 11.74 1.61 -8.09
N HIS A 25 10.52 1.95 -8.51
CA HIS A 25 10.18 3.25 -9.14
C HIS A 25 10.59 4.46 -8.28
N VAL A 26 10.69 4.30 -6.96
CA VAL A 26 11.12 5.36 -6.02
C VAL A 26 12.52 5.85 -6.35
N SER A 27 13.41 4.95 -6.78
CA SER A 27 14.78 5.33 -7.16
C SER A 27 14.80 6.28 -8.37
N PHE A 28 13.89 6.09 -9.34
CA PHE A 28 13.73 6.96 -10.50
C PHE A 28 13.22 8.34 -10.08
N LEU A 29 12.16 8.36 -9.26
CA LEU A 29 11.57 9.61 -8.76
C LEU A 29 12.58 10.44 -7.96
N ASN A 30 13.38 9.80 -7.10
CA ASN A 30 14.45 10.45 -6.33
C ASN A 30 15.54 11.07 -7.22
N ASN A 31 15.77 10.52 -8.41
CA ASN A 31 16.70 11.06 -9.39
C ASN A 31 16.02 12.06 -10.37
N GLY A 32 14.79 12.46 -10.10
CA GLY A 32 14.02 13.38 -10.96
C GLY A 32 13.58 12.76 -12.28
N VAL A 33 13.65 11.43 -12.41
CA VAL A 33 13.17 10.70 -13.58
C VAL A 33 11.68 10.37 -13.38
N PRO A 34 10.78 10.81 -14.27
CA PRO A 34 9.37 10.45 -14.20
C PRO A 34 9.19 8.92 -14.25
N ALA A 35 8.39 8.38 -13.34
CA ALA A 35 8.06 6.96 -13.32
C ALA A 35 6.56 6.75 -13.08
N ILE A 36 6.03 5.68 -13.66
CA ILE A 36 4.68 5.17 -13.42
C ILE A 36 4.83 3.81 -12.76
N HIS A 37 4.12 3.61 -11.65
CA HIS A 37 4.03 2.33 -10.98
C HIS A 37 2.58 1.85 -11.06
N LEU A 38 2.37 0.71 -11.72
CA LEU A 38 1.08 0.05 -11.79
C LEU A 38 0.99 -0.98 -10.67
N PHE A 39 -0.06 -0.89 -9.87
CA PHE A 39 -0.23 -1.74 -8.71
C PHE A 39 -1.72 -1.99 -8.45
N SER A 40 -2.10 -3.26 -8.33
CA SER A 40 -3.49 -3.70 -8.10
C SER A 40 -3.86 -3.88 -6.62
N GLY A 41 -2.95 -3.51 -5.70
CA GLY A 41 -3.14 -3.71 -4.27
C GLY A 41 -2.51 -5.01 -3.74
N LEU A 42 -2.62 -5.22 -2.43
CA LEU A 42 -2.23 -6.46 -1.78
C LEU A 42 -3.45 -7.33 -1.44
N HIS A 43 -3.24 -8.64 -1.45
CA HIS A 43 -4.15 -9.64 -0.93
C HIS A 43 -3.39 -10.70 -0.12
N THR A 44 -4.11 -11.58 0.58
CA THR A 44 -3.53 -12.58 1.50
C THR A 44 -2.70 -13.65 0.77
N ASP A 45 -2.98 -13.88 -0.51
CA ASP A 45 -2.28 -14.83 -1.39
C ASP A 45 -1.26 -14.15 -2.32
N TYR A 46 -0.62 -13.06 -1.87
CA TYR A 46 0.37 -12.30 -2.66
C TYR A 46 1.80 -12.82 -2.39
N HIS A 47 2.59 -13.09 -3.44
CA HIS A 47 3.95 -13.66 -3.38
C HIS A 47 4.04 -14.97 -2.57
N ARG A 48 3.20 -15.96 -2.91
CA ARG A 48 3.20 -17.25 -2.22
C ARG A 48 3.78 -18.35 -3.10
N THR A 49 4.39 -19.35 -2.48
CA THR A 49 4.86 -20.55 -3.20
C THR A 49 3.72 -21.36 -3.83
N SER A 50 2.48 -21.08 -3.43
CA SER A 50 1.24 -21.62 -3.98
C SER A 50 0.78 -20.90 -5.26
N ASP A 51 1.53 -19.93 -5.75
CA ASP A 51 1.22 -19.21 -6.99
C ASP A 51 1.07 -20.19 -8.16
N SER A 52 0.04 -20.00 -8.97
CA SER A 52 -0.24 -20.84 -10.12
C SER A 52 -0.97 -20.05 -11.19
N ALA A 53 -0.83 -20.47 -12.45
CA ALA A 53 -1.52 -19.86 -13.58
C ALA A 53 -3.05 -19.78 -13.39
N ALA A 54 -3.64 -20.77 -12.71
CA ALA A 54 -5.08 -20.82 -12.45
C ALA A 54 -5.60 -19.72 -11.50
N LYS A 55 -4.71 -19.06 -10.75
CA LYS A 55 -5.07 -17.95 -9.84
C LYS A 55 -4.98 -16.58 -10.50
N LEU A 56 -4.51 -16.51 -11.75
CA LEU A 56 -4.36 -15.24 -12.45
C LEU A 56 -5.72 -14.73 -12.95
N ASP A 57 -5.98 -13.46 -12.70
CA ASP A 57 -7.07 -12.73 -13.34
C ASP A 57 -6.63 -12.30 -14.75
N TYR A 58 -6.87 -13.17 -15.73
CA TYR A 58 -6.50 -12.92 -17.12
C TYR A 58 -7.25 -11.75 -17.76
N GLU A 59 -8.50 -11.51 -17.33
CA GLU A 59 -9.31 -10.41 -17.83
C GLU A 59 -8.75 -9.08 -17.32
N GLY A 60 -8.53 -8.97 -16.01
CA GLY A 60 -7.89 -7.81 -15.40
C GLY A 60 -6.48 -7.55 -15.93
N LEU A 61 -5.69 -8.60 -16.20
CA LEU A 61 -4.38 -8.46 -16.84
C LEU A 61 -4.49 -7.85 -18.25
N SER A 62 -5.52 -8.22 -19.02
CA SER A 62 -5.77 -7.65 -20.35
C SER A 62 -6.17 -6.18 -20.26
N GLU A 63 -6.96 -5.80 -19.27
CA GLU A 63 -7.32 -4.39 -19.01
C GLU A 63 -6.09 -3.55 -18.64
N VAL A 64 -5.25 -4.05 -17.72
CA VAL A 64 -4.00 -3.38 -17.31
C VAL A 64 -3.03 -3.26 -18.49
N ALA A 65 -2.93 -4.30 -19.34
CA ALA A 65 -2.10 -4.25 -20.54
C ALA A 65 -2.60 -3.18 -21.54
N SER A 66 -3.92 -3.09 -21.74
CA SER A 66 -4.55 -2.08 -22.59
C SER A 66 -4.31 -0.66 -22.05
N TRP A 67 -4.39 -0.49 -20.73
CA TRP A 67 -4.06 0.78 -20.07
C TRP A 67 -2.61 1.17 -20.30
N LEU A 68 -1.68 0.21 -20.14
CA LEU A 68 -0.25 0.45 -20.33
C LEU A 68 0.07 0.80 -21.79
N GLU A 69 -0.58 0.16 -22.76
CA GLU A 69 -0.45 0.50 -24.18
C GLU A 69 -0.88 1.96 -24.44
N GLU A 70 -2.08 2.35 -24.00
CA GLU A 70 -2.57 3.73 -24.16
C GLU A 70 -1.63 4.73 -23.49
N ALA A 71 -1.15 4.42 -22.28
CA ALA A 71 -0.19 5.24 -21.57
C ALA A 71 1.12 5.41 -22.34
N ALA A 72 1.71 4.31 -22.81
CA ALA A 72 2.96 4.31 -23.54
C ALA A 72 2.82 5.08 -24.86
N MET A 73 1.73 4.88 -25.59
CA MET A 73 1.44 5.62 -26.83
C MET A 73 1.27 7.11 -26.56
N TYR A 74 0.44 7.48 -25.59
CA TYR A 74 0.22 8.88 -25.23
C TYR A 74 1.51 9.56 -24.84
N LEU A 75 2.33 8.94 -23.99
CA LEU A 75 3.59 9.49 -23.51
C LEU A 75 4.66 9.54 -24.61
N GLY A 76 4.75 8.52 -25.45
CA GLY A 76 5.71 8.42 -26.54
C GLY A 76 5.43 9.38 -27.70
N GLN A 77 4.19 9.80 -27.89
CA GLN A 77 3.78 10.72 -28.96
C GLN A 77 3.76 12.20 -28.51
N ARG A 78 4.14 12.51 -27.27
CA ARG A 78 4.20 13.90 -26.81
C ARG A 78 5.31 14.65 -27.55
N ALA A 79 4.96 15.78 -28.15
CA ALA A 79 5.96 16.70 -28.70
C ALA A 79 6.91 17.24 -27.63
N GLU A 80 6.38 17.47 -26.41
CA GLU A 80 7.15 17.92 -25.26
C GLU A 80 7.24 16.81 -24.19
N PRO A 81 8.44 16.42 -23.75
CA PRO A 81 8.61 15.39 -22.75
C PRO A 81 7.91 15.76 -21.45
N LEU A 82 7.48 14.75 -20.69
CA LEU A 82 7.00 15.00 -19.32
C LEU A 82 8.12 15.62 -18.50
N ARG A 83 7.90 16.86 -18.05
CA ARG A 83 8.72 17.48 -17.02
C ARG A 83 8.01 17.29 -15.69
N VAL A 84 8.50 16.38 -14.87
CA VAL A 84 8.07 16.30 -13.47
C VAL A 84 8.93 17.30 -12.70
N THR A 85 8.35 18.41 -12.30
CA THR A 85 8.93 19.24 -11.26
C THR A 85 8.44 18.70 -9.93
N LEU A 86 9.19 17.80 -9.29
CA LEU A 86 9.09 17.53 -7.85
C LEU A 86 9.58 18.74 -7.03
N ALA A 87 9.45 19.96 -7.56
CA ALA A 87 9.85 21.17 -6.87
C ALA A 87 9.03 21.24 -5.57
N ASN A 88 9.73 21.14 -4.44
CA ASN A 88 9.18 21.09 -3.08
C ASN A 88 8.55 19.75 -2.64
N ALA A 89 8.64 18.67 -3.42
CA ALA A 89 8.31 17.36 -2.87
C ALA A 89 9.45 16.95 -1.90
N PRO A 90 9.18 16.73 -0.61
CA PRO A 90 10.20 16.20 0.27
C PRO A 90 10.66 14.86 -0.30
N VAL A 91 11.95 14.77 -0.63
CA VAL A 91 12.58 13.49 -0.94
C VAL A 91 12.57 12.72 0.38
N VAL A 92 11.56 11.87 0.57
CA VAL A 92 11.48 10.97 1.72
C VAL A 92 12.50 9.88 1.48
N VAL A 93 13.75 10.16 1.86
CA VAL A 93 14.75 9.13 2.09
C VAL A 93 14.31 8.43 3.37
N ALA A 94 13.43 7.44 3.27
CA ALA A 94 13.33 6.47 4.33
C ALA A 94 14.75 5.89 4.48
N PRO A 95 15.37 5.94 5.68
CA PRO A 95 16.61 5.23 5.89
C PRO A 95 16.40 3.80 5.41
N LEU A 96 17.34 3.29 4.62
CA LEU A 96 17.53 1.86 4.42
C LEU A 96 17.95 1.25 5.77
N GLY A 97 17.06 1.32 6.74
CA GLY A 97 17.12 0.54 7.96
C GLY A 97 16.82 -0.88 7.54
N SER A 98 17.90 -1.61 7.27
CA SER A 98 17.95 -3.05 7.06
C SER A 98 17.58 -3.87 8.30
N GLU A 99 16.88 -3.27 9.27
CA GLU A 99 16.24 -4.03 10.33
C GLU A 99 14.93 -4.57 9.77
N GLU A 100 14.99 -5.85 9.39
CA GLU A 100 13.80 -6.64 9.17
C GLU A 100 12.86 -6.46 10.35
N ARG A 101 11.59 -6.16 10.07
CA ARG A 101 10.55 -6.17 11.11
C ARG A 101 10.45 -7.58 11.68
N GLY A 102 10.92 -7.75 12.90
CA GLY A 102 10.74 -9.01 13.64
C GLY A 102 9.27 -9.26 13.96
N ALA A 103 8.54 -8.22 14.36
CA ALA A 103 7.14 -8.29 14.74
C ALA A 103 6.18 -7.90 13.60
N SER A 104 5.00 -8.52 13.57
CA SER A 104 3.93 -8.25 12.63
C SER A 104 2.56 -8.33 13.30
N LEU A 105 1.64 -7.46 12.88
CA LEU A 105 0.23 -7.56 13.24
C LEU A 105 -0.51 -8.58 12.33
N GLY A 106 -0.04 -8.79 11.10
CA GLY A 106 -0.69 -9.69 10.14
C GLY A 106 -1.88 -9.07 9.40
N THR A 107 -1.84 -7.77 9.15
CA THR A 107 -2.83 -7.04 8.34
C THR A 107 -2.35 -6.88 6.90
N VAL A 108 -3.30 -6.76 5.98
CA VAL A 108 -3.06 -6.40 4.58
C VAL A 108 -3.55 -4.97 4.36
N PRO A 109 -2.66 -3.98 4.17
CA PRO A 109 -3.07 -2.60 3.97
C PRO A 109 -3.81 -2.38 2.64
N ASP A 110 -4.75 -1.45 2.66
CA ASP A 110 -5.36 -0.88 1.47
C ASP A 110 -4.55 0.32 0.97
N PHE A 111 -3.83 0.13 -0.14
CA PHE A 111 -2.99 1.17 -0.73
C PHE A 111 -3.77 2.24 -1.52
N ALA A 112 -5.03 1.97 -1.85
CA ALA A 112 -5.90 2.92 -2.54
C ALA A 112 -6.70 3.80 -1.55
N TYR A 113 -6.74 3.44 -0.27
CA TYR A 113 -7.45 4.21 0.73
C TYR A 113 -6.82 5.61 0.92
N VAL A 114 -7.66 6.63 0.80
CA VAL A 114 -7.32 8.03 1.07
C VAL A 114 -8.13 8.50 2.27
N GLY A 115 -7.46 8.76 3.38
CA GLY A 115 -8.07 9.22 4.62
C GLY A 115 -7.09 9.12 5.79
N ALA A 116 -7.54 9.52 6.98
CA ALA A 116 -6.76 9.32 8.19
C ALA A 116 -6.72 7.82 8.55
N GLY A 117 -5.58 7.36 9.06
CA GLY A 117 -5.39 5.98 9.47
C GLY A 117 -4.97 5.06 8.33
N VAL A 118 -4.99 3.76 8.61
CA VAL A 118 -4.71 2.70 7.63
C VAL A 118 -5.91 1.77 7.56
N ARG A 119 -6.62 1.83 6.43
CA ARG A 119 -7.65 0.83 6.10
C ARG A 119 -6.98 -0.49 5.72
N ILE A 120 -7.56 -1.61 6.15
CA ILE A 120 -7.08 -2.95 5.80
C ILE A 120 -8.03 -3.64 4.82
N THR A 121 -7.47 -4.25 3.77
CA THR A 121 -8.21 -5.09 2.81
C THR A 121 -8.39 -6.51 3.32
N GLY A 122 -7.59 -6.93 4.30
CA GLY A 122 -7.68 -8.26 4.85
C GLY A 122 -6.80 -8.49 6.06
N VAL A 123 -6.95 -9.68 6.62
CA VAL A 123 -6.22 -10.18 7.78
C VAL A 123 -5.65 -11.55 7.44
N ILE A 124 -4.39 -11.78 7.80
CA ILE A 124 -3.72 -13.06 7.59
C ILE A 124 -4.25 -14.06 8.63
N PRO A 125 -4.68 -15.27 8.24
CA PRO A 125 -5.14 -16.29 9.18
C PRO A 125 -4.08 -16.64 10.23
N ASP A 126 -4.53 -16.93 11.46
CA ASP A 126 -3.69 -17.26 12.62
C ASP A 126 -2.66 -16.18 12.99
N SER A 127 -2.93 -14.93 12.63
CA SER A 127 -2.09 -13.78 12.98
C SER A 127 -2.58 -13.07 14.25
N ALA A 128 -1.78 -12.11 14.73
CA ALA A 128 -2.16 -11.25 15.85
C ALA A 128 -3.46 -10.47 15.59
N ALA A 129 -3.65 -9.97 14.36
CA ALA A 129 -4.88 -9.31 13.91
C ALA A 129 -6.09 -10.25 13.92
N ASP A 130 -5.90 -11.50 13.48
CA ASP A 130 -6.94 -12.51 13.41
C ASP A 130 -7.41 -12.91 14.82
N ALA A 131 -6.46 -13.12 15.72
CA ALA A 131 -6.71 -13.49 17.12
C ALA A 131 -7.56 -12.47 17.88
N VAL A 132 -7.53 -11.20 17.48
CA VAL A 132 -8.34 -10.12 18.07
C VAL A 132 -9.55 -9.73 17.24
N GLY A 133 -9.80 -10.45 16.14
CA GLY A 133 -10.99 -10.26 15.29
C GLY A 133 -10.97 -8.98 14.48
N LEU A 134 -9.80 -8.51 14.03
CA LEU A 134 -9.72 -7.50 12.97
C LEU A 134 -10.32 -8.04 11.67
N ARG A 135 -10.86 -7.15 10.85
CA ARG A 135 -11.61 -7.51 9.64
C ARG A 135 -11.32 -6.54 8.50
N GLN A 136 -11.63 -6.97 7.29
CA GLN A 136 -11.65 -6.10 6.12
C GLN A 136 -12.48 -4.83 6.41
N ASN A 137 -11.98 -3.69 5.91
CA ASN A 137 -12.52 -2.34 6.09
C ASN A 137 -12.35 -1.73 7.48
N ASP A 138 -11.69 -2.41 8.42
CA ASP A 138 -11.23 -1.75 9.63
C ASP A 138 -10.18 -0.67 9.28
N ILE A 139 -10.28 0.49 9.93
CA ILE A 139 -9.34 1.60 9.77
C ILE A 139 -8.56 1.77 11.07
N ILE A 140 -7.28 1.42 11.06
CA ILE A 140 -6.41 1.56 12.22
C ILE A 140 -6.05 3.03 12.40
N LEU A 141 -6.32 3.57 13.59
CA LEU A 141 -6.11 4.97 13.94
C LEU A 141 -4.93 5.17 14.90
N SER A 142 -4.63 4.21 15.77
CA SER A 142 -3.49 4.30 16.68
C SER A 142 -2.96 2.94 17.12
N LEU A 143 -1.69 2.91 17.52
CA LEU A 143 -1.03 1.79 18.18
C LEU A 143 -0.43 2.28 19.51
N ASN A 144 -0.86 1.72 20.64
CA ASN A 144 -0.48 2.16 21.99
C ASN A 144 -0.60 3.69 22.19
N GLY A 145 -1.66 4.30 21.66
CA GLY A 145 -1.91 5.74 21.72
C GLY A 145 -1.05 6.59 20.76
N GLN A 146 -0.14 5.98 20.01
CA GLN A 146 0.60 6.67 18.95
C GLN A 146 -0.26 6.71 17.69
N THR A 147 -0.58 7.92 17.23
CA THR A 147 -1.45 8.14 16.07
C THR A 147 -0.84 7.56 14.80
N VAL A 148 -1.67 6.83 14.06
CA VAL A 148 -1.40 6.32 12.72
C VAL A 148 -2.12 7.24 11.73
N THR A 149 -1.37 8.05 11.00
CA THR A 149 -1.93 8.96 9.99
C THR A 149 -1.98 8.36 8.60
N ASP A 150 -1.04 7.46 8.31
CA ASP A 150 -0.79 6.88 6.99
C ASP A 150 -0.02 5.55 7.12
N LEU A 151 0.14 4.87 5.99
CA LEU A 151 0.83 3.59 5.91
C LEU A 151 2.29 3.68 6.36
N GLN A 152 2.99 4.78 6.06
CA GLN A 152 4.40 4.92 6.43
C GLN A 152 4.56 4.96 7.96
N THR A 153 3.74 5.78 8.62
CA THR A 153 3.68 5.92 10.08
C THR A 153 3.32 4.58 10.73
N TYR A 154 2.29 3.90 10.24
CA TYR A 154 1.93 2.55 10.68
C TYR A 154 3.10 1.58 10.59
N SER A 155 3.77 1.56 9.44
CA SER A 155 4.87 0.65 9.18
C SER A 155 6.11 0.96 10.03
N ASN A 156 6.34 2.23 10.38
CA ASN A 156 7.42 2.66 11.25
C ASN A 156 7.13 2.32 12.72
N LEU A 157 5.89 2.52 13.19
CA LEU A 157 5.49 2.12 14.54
C LEU A 157 5.62 0.61 14.72
N LEU A 158 5.21 -0.20 13.74
CA LEU A 158 5.39 -1.65 13.83
C LEU A 158 6.87 -2.08 13.89
N ARG A 159 7.82 -1.28 13.38
CA ARG A 159 9.27 -1.56 13.50
C ARG A 159 9.80 -1.38 14.92
N THR A 160 9.13 -0.60 15.75
CA THR A 160 9.61 -0.34 17.11
C THR A 160 9.23 -1.43 18.11
N TYR A 161 8.38 -2.38 17.71
CA TYR A 161 7.90 -3.46 18.57
C TYR A 161 8.63 -4.78 18.32
N ALA A 162 8.71 -5.59 19.36
CA ALA A 162 9.25 -6.95 19.34
C ALA A 162 8.13 -8.01 19.24
N ILE A 163 8.53 -9.24 18.88
CA ILE A 163 7.63 -10.39 18.91
C ILE A 163 7.20 -10.61 20.37
N GLY A 164 5.90 -10.79 20.59
CA GLY A 164 5.31 -10.95 21.92
C GLY A 164 4.89 -9.63 22.58
N ASP A 165 5.21 -8.47 21.99
CA ASP A 165 4.71 -7.20 22.49
C ASP A 165 3.18 -7.15 22.40
N VAL A 166 2.57 -6.61 23.45
CA VAL A 166 1.13 -6.41 23.53
C VAL A 166 0.83 -4.97 23.12
N VAL A 167 0.04 -4.80 22.06
CA VAL A 167 -0.28 -3.50 21.47
C VAL A 167 -1.79 -3.28 21.52
N ALA A 168 -2.20 -2.18 22.16
CA ALA A 168 -3.55 -1.64 22.08
C ALA A 168 -3.74 -0.94 20.73
N ILE A 169 -4.82 -1.27 20.04
CA ILE A 169 -5.13 -0.80 18.69
C ILE A 169 -6.47 -0.08 18.77
N GLU A 170 -6.48 1.19 18.44
CA GLU A 170 -7.72 1.93 18.21
C GLU A 170 -8.05 1.92 16.73
N LEU A 171 -9.29 1.61 16.40
CA LEU A 171 -9.74 1.48 15.03
C LEU A 171 -11.20 1.90 14.84
N ASN A 172 -11.53 2.24 13.60
CA ASN A 172 -12.91 2.42 13.18
C ASN A 172 -13.40 1.21 12.41
N ARG A 173 -14.61 0.77 12.73
CA ARG A 173 -15.35 -0.25 11.99
C ARG A 173 -16.71 0.34 11.60
N GLY A 174 -16.79 0.82 10.35
CA GLY A 174 -17.93 1.63 9.94
C GLY A 174 -17.98 2.93 10.74
N GLU A 175 -19.03 3.12 11.54
CA GLU A 175 -19.21 4.30 12.41
C GLU A 175 -18.75 4.05 13.87
N GLU A 176 -18.38 2.81 14.21
CA GLU A 176 -17.99 2.45 15.58
C GLU A 176 -16.49 2.62 15.79
N ASN A 177 -16.12 3.22 16.92
CA ASN A 177 -14.74 3.25 17.40
C ASN A 177 -14.52 2.09 18.36
N LEU A 178 -13.53 1.25 18.08
CA LEU A 178 -13.20 0.07 18.86
C LEU A 178 -11.75 0.14 19.36
N THR A 179 -11.52 -0.46 20.52
CA THR A 179 -10.17 -0.69 21.04
C THR A 179 -9.99 -2.18 21.26
N VAL A 180 -8.95 -2.75 20.66
CA VAL A 180 -8.58 -4.17 20.82
C VAL A 180 -7.11 -4.28 21.19
N THR A 181 -6.73 -5.37 21.85
CA THR A 181 -5.36 -5.57 22.31
C THR A 181 -4.80 -6.83 21.67
N ALA A 182 -3.78 -6.69 20.82
CA ALA A 182 -3.15 -7.79 20.08
C ALA A 182 -1.75 -8.07 20.60
N THR A 183 -1.38 -9.36 20.65
CA THR A 183 0.01 -9.77 20.92
C THR A 183 0.71 -10.00 19.59
N LEU A 184 1.74 -9.21 19.27
CA LEU A 184 2.41 -9.27 17.98
C LEU A 184 3.15 -10.60 17.78
N THR A 185 3.11 -11.12 16.55
CA THR A 185 3.75 -12.39 16.18
C THR A 185 4.90 -12.15 15.21
N ALA A 186 5.72 -13.18 14.99
CA ALA A 186 6.69 -13.15 13.89
C ALA A 186 5.99 -12.92 12.55
N ARG A 187 6.67 -12.23 11.62
CA ARG A 187 6.20 -12.10 10.24
C ARG A 187 6.21 -13.48 9.55
N ARG A 188 5.09 -13.85 8.93
CA ARG A 188 4.94 -15.05 8.08
C ARG A 188 4.81 -14.66 6.60
#